data_AF-A0A314ZNU1-F1
#
_entry.id   AF-A0A314ZNU1-F1
#
_cell.length_a   1.000
_cell.length_b   1.000
_cell.length_c   1.000
_cell.angle_alpha   90.00
_cell.angle_beta   90.00
_cell.angle_gamma   90.00
#
_symmetry.space_group_name_H-M   'P 1'
#
loop_
_entity.id
_entity.type
_entity.pdbx_description
1 polymer ?
#
loop_
_entity_poly.entity_id
_entity_poly.type
_entity_poly.pdbx_seq_one_letter_code
_entity_poly.pdbx_strand_id
1 'polypeptide(L)'
;MESSSAANWKHSFLYLGFLYSLLCFLHNQISHNLLIGHRPVRVKKTSPDLPLRFRSDGTFKILQVADMHYGNGALTRCRDVLDSEFEHCSDLNTSRFLKRMIEAEKPDFIAFTGDNIFGSSSVDAAESLLRAFGPAIESGLPWAAILGNHDQESTMNREELMSFISLMDYSVSQINPSAEDLSNLARGSRKKIDGFGNYDLRVYGAPGSHLANSSILNLFFLDSGDRETVQGVRTYGWIKESQLDWLHGISQGYQVYIRHIQSTRIL
;
A
#
# COMPACT_ATOMS: atom_id res chain seq x y z
N MET A 1 5.50 -74.74 -25.31
CA MET A 1 6.24 -73.55 -24.82
C MET A 1 6.20 -72.51 -25.91
N GLU A 2 5.25 -71.59 -25.87
CA GLU A 2 5.28 -70.42 -26.75
C GLU A 2 4.62 -69.21 -26.08
N SER A 3 5.40 -68.13 -26.03
CA SER A 3 5.00 -66.73 -26.08
C SER A 3 4.13 -66.13 -24.97
N SER A 4 4.74 -65.70 -23.86
CA SER A 4 4.21 -64.64 -22.98
C SER A 4 4.97 -63.32 -23.07
N SER A 5 6.08 -63.25 -23.82
CA SER A 5 6.93 -62.06 -23.90
C SER A 5 6.42 -60.99 -24.89
N ALA A 6 5.64 -61.39 -25.90
CA ALA A 6 5.18 -60.47 -26.96
C ALA A 6 4.03 -59.53 -26.51
N ALA A 7 3.26 -59.92 -25.49
CA ALA A 7 2.14 -59.11 -24.99
C ALA A 7 2.59 -57.94 -24.10
N ASN A 8 3.64 -58.15 -23.29
CA ASN A 8 4.15 -57.13 -22.35
C ASN A 8 4.75 -55.90 -23.03
N TRP A 9 5.37 -56.08 -24.20
CA TRP A 9 5.98 -54.96 -24.93
C TRP A 9 4.92 -54.00 -25.50
N LYS A 10 3.78 -54.53 -25.96
CA LYS A 10 2.66 -53.72 -26.46
C LYS A 10 2.04 -52.87 -25.36
N HIS A 11 1.85 -53.44 -24.17
CA HIS A 11 1.33 -52.69 -23.01
C HIS A 11 2.32 -51.62 -22.54
N SER A 12 3.62 -51.92 -22.56
CA SER A 12 4.67 -50.93 -22.24
C SER A 12 4.70 -49.77 -23.25
N PHE A 13 4.56 -50.07 -24.54
CA PHE A 13 4.46 -49.05 -25.60
C PHE A 13 3.22 -48.16 -25.46
N LEU A 14 2.07 -48.76 -25.15
CA LEU A 14 0.83 -48.01 -24.92
C LEU A 14 0.93 -47.13 -23.66
N TYR A 15 1.56 -47.63 -22.59
CA TYR A 15 1.78 -46.88 -21.36
C TYR A 15 2.72 -45.69 -21.56
N LEU A 16 3.83 -45.90 -22.28
CA LEU A 16 4.76 -44.82 -22.68
C LEU A 16 4.08 -43.78 -23.57
N GLY A 17 3.25 -44.21 -24.52
CA GLY A 17 2.45 -43.33 -25.36
C GLY A 17 1.46 -42.49 -24.55
N PHE A 18 0.78 -43.10 -23.57
CA PHE A 18 -0.13 -42.40 -22.67
C PHE A 18 0.61 -41.36 -21.80
N LEU A 19 1.75 -41.74 -21.22
CA LEU A 19 2.60 -40.83 -20.43
C LEU A 19 3.08 -39.65 -21.26
N TYR A 20 3.53 -39.89 -22.49
CA TYR A 20 3.94 -38.83 -23.41
C TYR A 20 2.78 -37.90 -23.75
N SER A 21 1.60 -38.45 -24.06
CA SER A 21 0.40 -37.66 -24.34
C SER A 21 -0.04 -36.81 -23.14
N LEU A 22 0.00 -37.37 -21.93
CA LEU A 22 -0.31 -36.65 -20.69
C LEU A 22 0.70 -35.52 -20.43
N LEU A 23 1.99 -35.78 -20.63
CA LEU A 23 3.04 -34.77 -20.52
C LEU A 23 2.87 -33.66 -21.55
N CYS A 24 2.54 -33.99 -22.81
CA CYS A 24 2.24 -33.00 -23.85
C CYS A 24 0.98 -32.17 -23.50
N PHE A 25 -0.07 -32.81 -22.97
CA PHE A 25 -1.29 -32.12 -22.55
C PHE A 25 -1.03 -31.15 -21.39
N LEU A 26 -0.33 -31.62 -20.35
CA LEU A 26 0.09 -30.78 -19.22
C LEU A 26 1.03 -29.67 -19.68
N HIS A 27 1.98 -29.95 -20.56
CA HIS A 27 2.84 -28.93 -21.15
C HIS A 27 2.00 -27.90 -21.91
N ASN A 28 1.02 -28.28 -22.72
CA ASN A 28 0.22 -27.30 -23.45
C ASN A 28 -0.68 -26.46 -22.52
N GLN A 29 -1.21 -27.05 -21.45
CA GLN A 29 -2.04 -26.35 -20.45
C GLN A 29 -1.22 -25.43 -19.53
N ILE A 30 0.00 -25.83 -19.15
CA ILE A 30 0.82 -25.14 -18.15
C ILE A 30 1.89 -24.26 -18.82
N SER A 31 2.35 -24.58 -20.05
CA SER A 31 3.40 -23.81 -20.74
C SER A 31 2.99 -22.37 -20.99
N HIS A 32 1.73 -22.08 -21.29
CA HIS A 32 1.26 -20.70 -21.40
C HIS A 32 1.35 -19.91 -20.08
N ASN A 33 1.36 -20.60 -18.93
CA ASN A 33 1.57 -20.00 -17.60
C ASN A 33 3.04 -19.98 -17.15
N LEU A 34 3.90 -20.81 -17.76
CA LEU A 34 5.35 -20.92 -17.45
C LEU A 34 6.26 -20.19 -18.45
N LEU A 35 5.77 -19.94 -19.66
CA LEU A 35 6.40 -19.02 -20.60
C LEU A 35 6.22 -17.62 -20.03
N ILE A 36 7.33 -17.06 -19.55
CA ILE A 36 7.49 -15.61 -19.40
C ILE A 36 7.25 -15.04 -20.79
N GLY A 37 5.99 -14.72 -21.09
CA GLY A 37 5.62 -14.11 -22.35
C GLY A 37 6.46 -12.86 -22.50
N HIS A 38 7.04 -12.68 -23.69
CA HIS A 38 7.48 -11.38 -24.18
C HIS A 38 6.25 -10.46 -24.30
N ARG A 39 5.57 -10.18 -23.18
CA ARG A 39 4.81 -8.94 -23.06
C ARG A 39 5.85 -7.86 -23.33
N PRO A 40 5.60 -6.90 -24.24
CA PRO A 40 6.46 -5.73 -24.31
C PRO A 40 6.60 -5.26 -22.86
N VAL A 41 7.84 -5.18 -22.38
CA VAL A 41 8.12 -4.58 -21.08
C VAL A 41 7.53 -3.20 -21.21
N ARG A 42 6.31 -3.02 -20.71
CA ARG A 42 5.75 -1.71 -20.49
C ARG A 42 6.72 -1.17 -19.46
N VAL A 43 7.67 -0.36 -19.92
CA VAL A 43 8.53 0.41 -19.03
C VAL A 43 7.54 1.20 -18.20
N LYS A 44 7.21 0.65 -17.02
CA LYS A 44 6.32 1.28 -16.05
C LYS A 44 6.94 2.65 -15.87
N LYS A 45 6.15 3.71 -16.08
CA LYS A 45 6.58 5.08 -15.83
C LYS A 45 7.18 5.08 -14.42
N THR A 46 8.50 5.21 -14.32
CA THR A 46 9.30 4.81 -13.15
C THR A 46 9.16 5.76 -11.97
N SER A 47 8.20 6.67 -12.01
CA SER A 47 7.84 7.52 -10.90
C SER A 47 6.40 7.96 -11.08
N PRO A 48 5.62 8.09 -10.00
CA PRO A 48 4.43 8.92 -10.02
C PRO A 48 4.83 10.34 -10.47
N ASP A 49 3.87 11.14 -10.96
CA ASP A 49 4.13 12.55 -11.29
C ASP A 49 4.39 13.33 -9.98
N LEU A 50 5.63 13.22 -9.49
CA LEU A 50 6.14 13.86 -8.29
C LEU A 50 6.83 15.19 -8.63
N PRO A 51 6.88 16.14 -7.68
CA PRO A 51 6.21 16.11 -6.38
C PRO A 51 4.69 16.25 -6.51
N LEU A 52 3.96 15.81 -5.46
CA LEU A 52 2.51 16.05 -5.35
C LEU A 52 2.23 17.53 -5.55
N ARG A 53 1.21 17.85 -6.35
CA ARG A 53 0.90 19.25 -6.67
C ARG A 53 -0.54 19.45 -7.09
N PHE A 54 -1.00 20.68 -6.88
CA PHE A 54 -2.22 21.17 -7.50
C PHE A 54 -2.09 21.14 -9.03
N ARG A 55 -3.21 20.88 -9.71
CA ARG A 55 -3.33 20.96 -11.16
C ARG A 55 -3.32 22.41 -11.62
N SER A 56 -3.19 22.63 -12.93
CA SER A 56 -3.25 23.97 -13.55
C SER A 56 -4.56 24.71 -13.30
N ASP A 57 -5.66 23.99 -13.04
CA ASP A 57 -6.96 24.55 -12.67
C ASP A 57 -7.08 24.91 -11.17
N GLY A 58 -6.02 24.68 -10.40
CA GLY A 58 -6.00 24.95 -8.96
C GLY A 58 -6.65 23.87 -8.09
N THR A 59 -7.02 22.71 -8.65
CA THR A 59 -7.59 21.59 -7.88
C THR A 59 -6.52 20.56 -7.48
N PHE A 60 -6.77 19.87 -6.37
CA PHE A 60 -6.03 18.67 -5.95
C PHE A 60 -7.03 17.72 -5.29
N LYS A 61 -7.28 16.57 -5.92
CA LYS A 61 -8.29 15.60 -5.46
C LYS A 61 -7.62 14.44 -4.71
N ILE A 62 -8.05 14.20 -3.49
CA ILE A 62 -7.62 13.06 -2.66
C ILE A 62 -8.74 12.04 -2.58
N LEU A 63 -8.44 10.76 -2.87
CA LEU A 63 -9.31 9.64 -2.54
C LEU A 63 -8.83 9.06 -1.20
N GLN A 64 -9.64 9.19 -0.15
CA GLN A 64 -9.36 8.57 1.15
C GLN A 64 -9.99 7.18 1.21
N VAL A 65 -9.21 6.20 1.65
CA VAL A 65 -9.62 4.81 1.85
C VAL A 65 -9.27 4.40 3.28
N ALA A 66 -10.21 3.80 3.99
CA ALA A 66 -10.04 3.39 5.38
C ALA A 66 -10.70 2.04 5.61
N ASP A 67 -10.23 1.30 6.63
CA ASP A 67 -10.93 0.15 7.21
C ASP A 67 -11.27 -0.95 6.19
N MET A 68 -10.39 -1.15 5.19
CA MET A 68 -10.59 -2.19 4.19
C MET A 68 -10.63 -3.58 4.82
N HIS A 69 -9.90 -3.78 5.92
CA HIS A 69 -9.82 -5.05 6.63
C HIS A 69 -9.53 -6.21 5.68
N TYR A 70 -8.61 -5.99 4.74
CA TYR A 70 -8.30 -6.95 3.67
C TYR A 70 -7.60 -8.18 4.25
N GLY A 71 -8.05 -9.38 3.91
CA GLY A 71 -7.40 -10.63 4.29
C GLY A 71 -6.63 -11.26 3.12
N ASN A 72 -6.95 -12.52 2.83
CA ASN A 72 -6.35 -13.34 1.79
C ASN A 72 -7.06 -13.26 0.42
N GLY A 73 -7.70 -12.15 0.07
CA GLY A 73 -8.31 -11.99 -1.24
C GLY A 73 -9.55 -12.87 -1.42
N ALA A 74 -9.52 -13.75 -2.42
CA ALA A 74 -10.63 -14.65 -2.73
C ALA A 74 -10.91 -15.69 -1.64
N LEU A 75 -9.94 -15.95 -0.77
CA LEU A 75 -10.07 -16.95 0.31
C LEU A 75 -10.73 -16.36 1.57
N THR A 76 -10.78 -15.03 1.69
CA THR A 76 -11.44 -14.38 2.82
C THR A 76 -12.94 -14.44 2.62
N ARG A 77 -13.62 -15.06 3.58
CA ARG A 77 -15.08 -15.03 3.64
C ARG A 77 -15.54 -13.74 4.28
N CYS A 78 -16.53 -13.10 3.68
CA CYS A 78 -17.20 -11.97 4.30
C CYS A 78 -17.89 -12.38 5.60
N ARG A 79 -18.12 -11.38 6.45
CA ARG A 79 -18.92 -11.47 7.67
C ARG A 79 -20.12 -10.53 7.51
N ASP A 80 -21.20 -10.82 8.22
CA ASP A 80 -22.37 -9.93 8.31
C ASP A 80 -23.01 -9.56 6.96
N VAL A 81 -23.03 -10.52 6.02
CA VAL A 81 -23.74 -10.43 4.74
C VAL A 81 -24.95 -11.38 4.72
N LEU A 82 -25.86 -11.21 3.77
CA LEU A 82 -26.99 -12.12 3.61
C LEU A 82 -26.52 -13.51 3.17
N ASP A 83 -27.29 -14.56 3.49
CA ASP A 83 -26.97 -15.95 3.13
C ASP A 83 -26.69 -16.11 1.62
N SER A 84 -27.44 -15.40 0.78
CA SER A 84 -27.30 -15.40 -0.67
C SER A 84 -26.03 -14.71 -1.19
N GLU A 85 -25.36 -13.92 -0.36
CA GLU A 85 -24.20 -13.11 -0.78
C GLU A 85 -22.87 -13.78 -0.45
N PHE A 86 -22.82 -14.73 0.49
CA PHE A 86 -21.59 -15.39 0.91
C PHE A 86 -20.82 -16.06 -0.24
N GLU A 87 -21.52 -16.63 -1.23
CA GLU A 87 -20.87 -17.31 -2.36
C GLU A 87 -20.06 -16.35 -3.25
N HIS A 88 -20.44 -15.07 -3.27
CA HIS A 88 -19.86 -14.08 -4.18
C HIS A 88 -19.14 -12.93 -3.45
N CYS A 89 -19.01 -13.04 -2.12
CA CYS A 89 -18.39 -12.02 -1.28
C CYS A 89 -17.01 -12.46 -0.81
N SER A 90 -16.01 -11.63 -1.12
CA SER A 90 -14.63 -11.75 -0.67
C SER A 90 -13.95 -10.37 -0.72
N ASP A 91 -12.67 -10.28 -0.33
CA ASP A 91 -11.93 -9.02 -0.43
C ASP A 91 -11.78 -8.54 -1.91
N LEU A 92 -11.98 -9.43 -2.88
CA LEU A 92 -11.99 -9.04 -4.30
C LEU A 92 -13.11 -8.03 -4.60
N ASN A 93 -14.19 -8.03 -3.83
CA ASN A 93 -15.26 -7.03 -3.94
C ASN A 93 -14.71 -5.64 -3.57
N THR A 94 -13.93 -5.53 -2.50
CA THR A 94 -13.21 -4.31 -2.09
C THR A 94 -12.22 -3.86 -3.17
N SER A 95 -11.42 -4.78 -3.71
CA SER A 95 -10.50 -4.48 -4.82
C SER A 95 -11.22 -3.90 -6.04
N ARG A 96 -12.32 -4.53 -6.46
CA ARG A 96 -13.12 -4.04 -7.61
C ARG A 96 -13.78 -2.69 -7.32
N PHE A 97 -14.29 -2.51 -6.10
CA PHE A 97 -14.88 -1.24 -5.68
C PHE A 97 -13.84 -0.11 -5.75
N LEU A 98 -12.65 -0.32 -5.18
CA LEU A 98 -11.58 0.68 -5.21
C LEU A 98 -11.13 1.01 -6.64
N LYS A 99 -10.97 0.01 -7.51
CA LYS A 99 -10.65 0.25 -8.94
C LYS A 99 -11.70 1.14 -9.61
N ARG A 100 -12.99 0.83 -9.42
CA ARG A 100 -14.09 1.64 -9.97
C ARG A 100 -14.09 3.07 -9.42
N MET A 101 -13.82 3.25 -8.13
CA MET A 101 -13.74 4.59 -7.53
C MET A 101 -12.57 5.39 -8.09
N ILE A 102 -11.40 4.79 -8.24
CA ILE A 102 -10.23 5.44 -8.85
C ILE A 102 -10.53 5.86 -10.30
N GLU A 103 -11.15 4.97 -11.09
CA GLU A 103 -11.51 5.25 -12.49
C GLU A 103 -12.56 6.36 -12.63
N ALA A 104 -13.58 6.35 -11.76
CA ALA A 104 -14.66 7.33 -11.77
C ALA A 104 -14.18 8.71 -11.27
N GLU A 105 -13.46 8.74 -10.16
CA GLU A 105 -13.08 9.99 -9.50
C GLU A 105 -11.82 10.63 -10.06
N LYS A 106 -10.91 9.84 -10.62
CA LYS A 106 -9.60 10.29 -11.14
C LYS A 106 -8.88 11.20 -10.12
N PRO A 107 -8.58 10.68 -8.90
CA PRO A 107 -7.87 11.45 -7.89
C PRO A 107 -6.43 11.74 -8.33
N ASP A 108 -5.81 12.76 -7.72
CA ASP A 108 -4.38 13.05 -7.86
C ASP A 108 -3.53 12.26 -6.86
N PHE A 109 -4.15 11.82 -5.77
CA PHE A 109 -3.49 11.14 -4.66
C PHE A 109 -4.48 10.23 -3.93
N ILE A 110 -4.00 9.07 -3.45
CA ILE A 110 -4.79 8.13 -2.65
C ILE A 110 -4.19 8.07 -1.25
N ALA A 111 -5.02 8.27 -0.22
CA ALA A 111 -4.61 8.23 1.18
C ALA A 111 -5.29 7.05 1.88
N PHE A 112 -4.50 6.08 2.35
CA PHE A 112 -4.98 4.96 3.14
C PHE A 112 -4.80 5.26 4.64
N THR A 113 -5.88 5.25 5.41
CA THR A 113 -5.89 5.78 6.78
C THR A 113 -5.95 4.73 7.89
N GLY A 114 -5.49 3.51 7.61
CA GLY A 114 -5.39 2.44 8.59
C GLY A 114 -6.39 1.31 8.40
N ASP A 115 -6.18 0.24 9.16
CA ASP A 115 -6.89 -1.05 9.06
C ASP A 115 -6.98 -1.51 7.60
N ASN A 116 -5.81 -1.47 6.97
CA ASN A 116 -5.59 -1.83 5.57
C ASN A 116 -5.78 -3.34 5.39
N ILE A 117 -5.21 -4.12 6.31
CA ILE A 117 -5.38 -5.57 6.40
C ILE A 117 -6.06 -5.95 7.72
N PHE A 118 -6.72 -7.08 7.72
CA PHE A 118 -7.35 -7.62 8.92
C PHE A 118 -6.51 -8.77 9.46
N GLY A 119 -5.68 -8.51 10.47
CA GLY A 119 -4.61 -9.44 10.83
C GLY A 119 -5.09 -10.87 11.10
N SER A 120 -6.18 -11.06 11.83
CA SER A 120 -6.74 -12.41 12.08
C SER A 120 -7.18 -13.17 10.82
N SER A 121 -7.48 -12.47 9.72
CA SER A 121 -7.89 -13.04 8.44
C SER A 121 -6.79 -12.96 7.37
N SER A 122 -5.61 -12.44 7.74
CA SER A 122 -4.43 -12.27 6.89
C SER A 122 -3.39 -13.32 7.29
N VAL A 123 -3.24 -14.39 6.51
CA VAL A 123 -2.26 -15.46 6.83
C VAL A 123 -0.83 -15.02 6.58
N ASP A 124 -0.63 -14.17 5.57
CA ASP A 124 0.64 -13.51 5.27
C ASP A 124 0.37 -12.01 5.07
N ALA A 125 0.98 -11.18 5.93
CA ALA A 125 0.75 -9.74 5.93
C ALA A 125 1.25 -9.08 4.63
N ALA A 126 2.40 -9.51 4.11
CA ALA A 126 2.99 -8.93 2.90
C ALA A 126 2.12 -9.22 1.66
N GLU A 127 1.66 -10.47 1.51
CA GLU A 127 0.74 -10.85 0.44
C GLU A 127 -0.58 -10.08 0.54
N SER A 128 -1.13 -9.95 1.74
CA SER A 128 -2.40 -9.25 1.98
C SER A 128 -2.29 -7.77 1.65
N LEU A 129 -1.19 -7.09 2.06
CA LEU A 129 -0.94 -5.68 1.72
C LEU A 129 -0.76 -5.47 0.21
N LEU A 130 -0.01 -6.35 -0.47
CA LEU A 130 0.16 -6.28 -1.92
C LEU A 130 -1.18 -6.36 -2.66
N ARG A 131 -2.10 -7.19 -2.17
CA ARG A 131 -3.46 -7.30 -2.72
C ARG A 131 -4.32 -6.08 -2.34
N ALA A 132 -4.26 -5.63 -1.10
CA ALA A 132 -5.03 -4.49 -0.59
C ALA A 132 -4.70 -3.19 -1.34
N PHE A 133 -3.41 -2.90 -1.56
CA PHE A 133 -2.95 -1.72 -2.29
C PHE A 133 -2.86 -1.92 -3.81
N GLY A 134 -3.12 -3.15 -4.30
CA GLY A 134 -3.08 -3.52 -5.71
C GLY A 134 -3.80 -2.52 -6.63
N PRO A 135 -5.05 -2.09 -6.32
CA PRO A 135 -5.74 -1.06 -7.10
C PRO A 135 -4.98 0.27 -7.23
N ALA A 136 -4.35 0.75 -6.16
CA ALA A 136 -3.55 1.98 -6.19
C ALA A 136 -2.26 1.79 -7.00
N ILE A 137 -1.54 0.69 -6.78
CA ILE A 137 -0.31 0.34 -7.51
C ILE A 137 -0.58 0.21 -9.02
N GLU A 138 -1.67 -0.46 -9.39
CA GLU A 138 -2.07 -0.65 -10.79
C GLU A 138 -2.47 0.67 -11.46
N SER A 139 -3.03 1.62 -10.71
CA SER A 139 -3.43 2.93 -11.24
C SER A 139 -2.25 3.82 -11.63
N GLY A 140 -1.07 3.58 -11.05
CA GLY A 140 0.12 4.41 -11.23
C GLY A 140 0.04 5.79 -10.57
N LEU A 141 -0.98 6.04 -9.74
CA LEU A 141 -1.11 7.26 -8.94
C LEU A 141 -0.21 7.21 -7.72
N PRO A 142 0.34 8.35 -7.26
CA PRO A 142 1.01 8.39 -5.96
C PRO A 142 -0.01 8.09 -4.86
N TRP A 143 0.40 7.29 -3.89
CA TRP A 143 -0.44 6.94 -2.75
C TRP A 143 0.39 6.86 -1.48
N ALA A 144 -0.24 7.06 -0.33
CA ALA A 144 0.41 6.85 0.96
C ALA A 144 -0.52 6.14 1.94
N ALA A 145 0.06 5.45 2.91
CA ALA A 145 -0.69 4.72 3.92
C ALA A 145 -0.14 4.98 5.32
N ILE A 146 -1.06 5.01 6.29
CA ILE A 146 -0.76 4.84 7.71
C ILE A 146 -1.42 3.57 8.22
N LEU A 147 -0.96 3.07 9.36
CA LEU A 147 -1.44 1.83 9.94
C LEU A 147 -2.56 2.06 10.95
N GLY A 148 -3.55 1.18 10.94
CA GLY A 148 -4.54 1.06 12.01
C GLY A 148 -4.11 0.04 13.05
N ASN A 149 -5.01 -0.28 13.98
CA ASN A 149 -4.72 -1.19 15.07
C ASN A 149 -4.70 -2.66 14.63
N HIS A 150 -5.46 -3.04 13.59
CA HIS A 150 -5.53 -4.42 13.10
C HIS A 150 -4.36 -4.83 12.21
N ASP A 151 -3.64 -3.87 11.64
CA ASP A 151 -2.61 -4.13 10.61
C ASP A 151 -1.46 -5.01 11.13
N GLN A 152 -1.12 -4.91 12.42
CA GLN A 152 0.01 -5.63 13.03
C GLN A 152 -0.35 -6.97 13.68
N GLU A 153 -1.57 -7.46 13.46
CA GLU A 153 -2.07 -8.69 14.11
C GLU A 153 -1.79 -9.98 13.27
N SER A 154 -0.91 -9.90 12.27
CA SER A 154 -0.53 -11.00 11.36
C SER A 154 0.97 -11.36 11.50
N THR A 155 1.67 -11.63 10.39
CA THR A 155 3.05 -12.14 10.36
C THR A 155 4.14 -11.08 10.45
N MET A 156 3.79 -9.79 10.35
CA MET A 156 4.72 -8.67 10.37
C MET A 156 4.35 -7.68 11.48
N ASN A 157 5.36 -7.11 12.12
CA ASN A 157 5.17 -6.05 13.10
C ASN A 157 5.01 -4.67 12.43
N ARG A 158 4.63 -3.65 13.21
CA ARG A 158 4.37 -2.28 12.74
C ARG A 158 5.51 -1.63 11.96
N GLU A 159 6.75 -1.85 12.39
CA GLU A 159 7.96 -1.32 11.75
C GLU A 159 8.20 -1.98 10.40
N GLU A 160 8.08 -3.31 10.35
CA GLU A 160 8.21 -4.11 9.14
C GLU A 160 7.14 -3.73 8.12
N LEU A 161 5.88 -3.56 8.57
CA LEU A 161 4.75 -3.15 7.73
C LEU A 161 5.00 -1.78 7.09
N MET A 162 5.35 -0.75 7.89
CA MET A 162 5.63 0.58 7.34
C MET A 162 6.85 0.59 6.42
N SER A 163 7.88 -0.16 6.76
CA SER A 163 9.06 -0.31 5.91
C SER A 163 8.67 -0.93 4.56
N PHE A 164 7.88 -2.00 4.57
CA PHE A 164 7.42 -2.68 3.37
C PHE A 164 6.52 -1.79 2.51
N ILE A 165 5.56 -1.10 3.12
CA ILE A 165 4.67 -0.13 2.46
C ILE A 165 5.46 1.00 1.81
N SER A 166 6.51 1.52 2.47
CA SER A 166 7.33 2.61 1.94
C SER A 166 8.12 2.23 0.68
N LEU A 167 8.39 0.93 0.49
CA LEU A 167 9.14 0.38 -0.63
C LEU A 167 8.26 -0.05 -1.82
N MET A 168 6.93 0.04 -1.69
CA MET A 168 6.02 -0.36 -2.77
C MET A 168 5.98 0.63 -3.92
N ASP A 169 5.71 0.12 -5.11
CA ASP A 169 5.50 0.91 -6.33
C ASP A 169 4.50 2.06 -6.11
N TYR A 170 4.92 3.27 -6.50
CA TYR A 170 4.14 4.51 -6.39
C TYR A 170 3.78 4.94 -4.96
N SER A 171 4.21 4.20 -3.94
CA SER A 171 4.08 4.63 -2.55
C SER A 171 4.97 5.85 -2.30
N VAL A 172 4.38 6.86 -1.66
CA VAL A 172 5.11 8.00 -1.09
C VAL A 172 5.04 7.97 0.43
N SER A 173 4.59 6.86 1.01
CA SER A 173 4.64 6.62 2.46
C SER A 173 6.09 6.64 2.94
N GLN A 174 6.31 7.10 4.15
CA GLN A 174 7.64 7.12 4.76
C GLN A 174 7.59 6.41 6.12
N ILE A 175 8.73 5.88 6.54
CA ILE A 175 8.94 5.52 7.93
C ILE A 175 9.11 6.81 8.77
N ASN A 176 9.30 6.67 10.08
CA ASN A 176 9.57 7.83 10.93
C ASN A 176 10.77 8.66 10.41
N PRO A 177 10.80 9.97 10.69
CA PRO A 177 11.93 10.82 10.30
C PRO A 177 13.20 10.34 10.99
N SER A 178 14.34 10.46 10.30
CA SER A 178 15.62 10.09 10.89
C SER A 178 15.98 11.01 12.06
N ALA A 179 16.88 10.56 12.94
CA ALA A 179 17.38 11.41 14.02
C ALA A 179 18.07 12.69 13.50
N GLU A 180 18.65 12.64 12.29
CA GLU A 180 19.25 13.80 11.63
C GLU A 180 18.18 14.79 11.17
N ASP A 181 17.08 14.32 10.57
CA ASP A 181 15.95 15.15 10.17
C ASP A 181 15.35 15.88 11.38
N LEU A 182 15.17 15.16 12.49
CA LEU A 182 14.67 15.71 13.75
C LEU A 182 15.62 16.76 14.34
N SER A 183 16.93 16.57 14.19
CA SER A 183 17.95 17.51 14.70
C SER A 183 18.00 18.83 13.94
N ASN A 184 17.67 18.81 12.64
CA ASN A 184 17.64 19.99 11.79
C ASN A 184 16.33 20.78 11.93
N LEU A 185 15.23 20.11 12.30
CA LEU A 185 13.89 20.69 12.38
C LEU A 185 13.55 21.25 13.78
N ALA A 186 14.18 20.74 14.84
CA ALA A 186 14.00 21.26 16.18
C ALA A 186 15.38 21.43 16.86
N ARG A 187 15.74 22.67 17.20
CA ARG A 187 16.85 22.96 18.12
C ARG A 187 16.55 22.36 19.50
N GLY A 188 16.74 21.05 19.68
CA GLY A 188 16.69 20.40 20.98
C GLY A 188 15.99 19.04 21.09
N SER A 189 15.28 18.53 20.07
CA SER A 189 14.56 17.26 20.22
C SER A 189 15.33 16.08 19.61
N ARG A 190 16.32 15.55 20.34
CA ARG A 190 16.88 14.20 20.10
C ARG A 190 15.92 13.11 20.61
N LYS A 191 14.60 13.29 20.47
CA LYS A 191 13.62 12.36 21.03
C LYS A 191 13.19 11.38 19.95
N LYS A 192 13.27 10.09 20.29
CA LYS A 192 12.57 9.03 19.56
C LYS A 192 11.09 9.39 19.50
N ILE A 193 10.52 9.36 18.31
CA ILE A 193 9.08 9.53 18.09
C ILE A 193 8.36 8.20 18.29
N ASP A 194 7.20 8.22 18.96
CA ASP A 194 6.38 7.04 19.17
C ASP A 194 5.73 6.55 17.87
N GLY A 195 5.51 5.24 17.78
CA GLY A 195 4.97 4.60 16.57
C GLY A 195 6.02 4.40 15.46
N PHE A 196 5.55 3.99 14.30
CA PHE A 196 6.29 3.76 13.06
C PHE A 196 5.45 4.33 11.91
N GLY A 197 6.04 5.23 11.12
CA GLY A 197 5.35 5.86 9.99
C GLY A 197 4.69 7.19 10.32
N ASN A 198 5.30 8.02 11.17
CA ASN A 198 4.94 9.43 11.28
C ASN A 198 5.67 10.22 10.19
N TYR A 199 4.94 10.85 9.27
CA TYR A 199 5.54 11.59 8.18
C TYR A 199 4.61 12.65 7.63
N ASP A 200 5.18 13.63 6.94
CA ASP A 200 4.42 14.66 6.23
C ASP A 200 4.70 14.62 4.73
N LEU A 201 3.65 14.89 3.95
CA LEU A 201 3.71 15.02 2.50
C LEU A 201 3.36 16.44 2.10
N ARG A 202 4.21 17.04 1.29
CA ARG A 202 4.04 18.40 0.78
C ARG A 202 3.38 18.37 -0.60
N VAL A 203 2.34 19.17 -0.76
CA VAL A 203 1.61 19.39 -2.01
C VAL A 203 1.91 20.79 -2.52
N TYR A 204 2.59 20.86 -3.66
CA TYR A 204 3.10 22.09 -4.26
C TYR A 204 2.05 22.79 -5.10
N GLY A 205 2.23 24.10 -5.32
CA GLY A 205 1.37 24.88 -6.20
C GLY A 205 1.35 24.38 -7.65
N ALA A 206 0.35 24.88 -8.38
CA ALA A 206 0.12 24.52 -9.77
C ALA A 206 1.33 24.83 -10.67
N PRO A 207 1.66 23.97 -11.66
CA PRO A 207 2.69 24.26 -12.65
C PRO A 207 2.45 25.62 -13.33
N GLY A 208 3.50 26.42 -13.50
CA GLY A 208 3.43 27.75 -14.12
C GLY A 208 2.82 28.85 -13.24
N SER A 209 2.31 28.54 -12.05
CA SER A 209 1.86 29.57 -11.10
C SER A 209 3.04 30.19 -10.34
N HIS A 210 2.84 31.38 -9.76
CA HIS A 210 3.80 32.02 -8.85
C HIS A 210 4.06 31.22 -7.54
N LEU A 211 3.29 30.15 -7.34
CA LEU A 211 3.33 29.20 -6.24
C LEU A 211 3.89 27.82 -6.64
N ALA A 212 4.32 27.63 -7.90
CA ALA A 212 4.72 26.32 -8.43
C ALA A 212 5.82 25.62 -7.61
N ASN A 213 6.69 26.41 -6.97
CA ASN A 213 7.80 25.95 -6.12
C ASN A 213 7.54 26.15 -4.62
N SER A 214 6.29 26.41 -4.24
CA SER A 214 5.87 26.60 -2.84
C SER A 214 4.97 25.44 -2.41
N SER A 215 5.18 24.92 -1.20
CA SER A 215 4.20 24.02 -0.58
C SER A 215 2.96 24.80 -0.20
N ILE A 216 1.79 24.32 -0.62
CA ILE A 216 0.49 24.96 -0.41
C ILE A 216 -0.37 24.18 0.57
N LEU A 217 -0.24 22.85 0.57
CA LEU A 217 -0.91 21.95 1.49
C LEU A 217 0.11 20.93 2.02
N ASN A 218 0.10 20.70 3.33
CA ASN A 218 0.89 19.65 3.97
C ASN A 218 -0.08 18.62 4.57
N LEU A 219 0.13 17.35 4.23
CA LEU A 219 -0.63 16.22 4.76
C LEU A 219 0.21 15.53 5.82
N PHE A 220 -0.31 15.40 7.05
CA PHE A 220 0.37 14.72 8.14
C PHE A 220 -0.24 13.34 8.36
N PHE A 221 0.58 12.30 8.28
CA PHE A 221 0.24 10.93 8.61
C PHE A 221 0.85 10.62 9.98
N LEU A 222 0.00 10.29 10.95
CA LEU A 222 0.39 10.10 12.34
C LEU A 222 0.04 8.71 12.80
N ASP A 223 1.01 8.01 13.37
CA ASP A 223 0.81 6.68 13.91
C ASP A 223 0.21 6.74 15.33
N SER A 224 -1.11 6.67 15.46
CA SER A 224 -1.76 6.65 16.78
C SER A 224 -1.53 5.38 17.62
N GLY A 225 -0.79 4.40 17.10
CA GLY A 225 -0.54 3.12 17.73
C GLY A 225 -1.69 2.12 17.55
N ASP A 226 -1.54 0.96 18.19
CA ASP A 226 -2.52 -0.14 18.20
C ASP A 226 -3.38 -0.09 19.47
N ARG A 227 -3.01 -0.86 20.49
CA ARG A 227 -3.71 -0.96 21.77
C ARG A 227 -2.73 -0.74 22.91
N GLU A 228 -3.27 -0.25 24.01
CA GLU A 228 -2.53 0.10 25.22
C GLU A 228 -3.24 -0.46 26.44
N THR A 229 -2.51 -0.61 27.55
CA THR A 229 -3.13 -0.95 28.85
C THR A 229 -2.96 0.22 29.80
N VAL A 230 -4.06 0.88 30.14
CA VAL A 230 -4.09 2.04 31.04
C VAL A 230 -4.79 1.65 32.32
N GLN A 231 -4.09 1.74 33.45
CA GLN A 231 -4.63 1.37 34.77
C GLN A 231 -5.22 -0.05 34.80
N GLY A 232 -4.60 -0.99 34.07
CA GLY A 232 -5.06 -2.39 33.97
C GLY A 232 -6.20 -2.64 32.99
N VAL A 233 -6.71 -1.60 32.31
CA VAL A 233 -7.77 -1.73 31.30
C VAL A 233 -7.16 -1.62 29.89
N ARG A 234 -7.47 -2.61 29.04
CA ARG A 234 -7.07 -2.58 27.63
C ARG A 234 -7.91 -1.54 26.88
N THR A 235 -7.25 -0.64 26.17
CA THR A 235 -7.85 0.43 25.37
C THR A 235 -7.08 0.60 24.06
N TYR A 236 -7.52 1.52 23.20
CA TYR A 236 -6.80 1.91 22.00
C TYR A 236 -5.58 2.80 22.32
N GLY A 237 -4.58 2.75 21.45
CA GLY A 237 -3.51 3.73 21.40
C GLY A 237 -4.05 5.14 21.15
N TRP A 238 -3.19 6.12 21.36
CA TRP A 238 -3.48 7.52 21.07
C TRP A 238 -2.19 8.22 20.66
N ILE A 239 -2.35 9.35 19.97
CA ILE A 239 -1.24 10.25 19.61
C ILE A 239 -0.51 10.69 20.89
N LYS A 240 0.78 10.40 20.96
CA LYS A 240 1.64 10.70 22.10
C LYS A 240 2.25 12.10 21.97
N GLU A 241 2.75 12.62 23.09
CA GLU A 241 3.40 13.93 23.16
C GLU A 241 4.58 14.04 22.20
N SER A 242 5.36 12.96 22.01
CA SER A 242 6.50 12.96 21.08
C SER A 242 6.10 13.25 19.63
N GLN A 243 4.91 12.79 19.23
CA GLN A 243 4.35 12.98 17.90
C GLN A 243 3.76 14.38 17.74
N LEU A 244 3.14 14.92 18.80
CA LEU A 244 2.67 16.31 18.85
C LEU A 244 3.84 17.29 18.79
N ASP A 245 4.89 17.05 19.59
CA ASP A 245 6.15 17.82 19.57
C ASP A 245 6.74 17.86 18.16
N TRP A 246 6.81 16.70 17.50
CA TRP A 246 7.27 16.59 16.12
C TRP A 246 6.39 17.39 15.16
N LEU A 247 5.07 17.18 15.18
CA LEU A 247 4.12 17.86 14.30
C LEU A 247 4.19 19.38 14.48
N HIS A 248 4.27 19.88 15.71
CA HIS A 248 4.45 21.29 15.99
C HIS A 248 5.77 21.83 15.44
N GLY A 249 6.87 21.09 15.62
CA GLY A 249 8.19 21.46 15.08
C GLY A 249 8.18 21.60 13.56
N ILE A 250 7.64 20.61 12.84
CA ILE A 250 7.51 20.63 11.38
C ILE A 250 6.62 21.79 10.92
N SER A 251 5.44 21.94 11.54
CA SER A 251 4.48 22.98 11.20
C SER A 251 5.06 24.39 11.38
N GLN A 252 5.78 24.64 12.47
CA GLN A 252 6.46 25.91 12.70
C GLN A 252 7.57 26.18 11.67
N GLY A 253 8.35 25.16 11.31
CA GLY A 253 9.38 25.26 10.26
C GLY A 253 8.79 25.76 8.94
N TYR A 254 7.62 25.24 8.54
CA TYR A 254 6.93 25.67 7.33
C TYR A 254 6.36 27.09 7.42
N GLN A 255 5.85 27.51 8.58
CA GLN A 255 5.36 28.89 8.76
C GLN A 255 6.47 29.94 8.63
N VAL A 256 7.65 29.66 9.18
CA VAL A 256 8.81 30.57 9.06
C VAL A 256 9.25 30.70 7.59
N TYR A 257 9.26 29.59 6.84
CA TYR A 257 9.60 29.60 5.42
C TYR A 257 8.62 30.45 4.59
N ILE A 258 7.31 30.33 4.84
CA ILE A 258 6.28 31.13 4.14
C ILE A 258 6.45 32.64 4.43
N ARG A 259 6.68 33.02 5.70
CA ARG A 259 6.90 34.42 6.07
C ARG A 259 8.16 35.00 5.42
N HIS A 260 9.23 34.21 5.31
CA HIS A 260 10.47 34.63 4.66
C HIS A 260 10.30 34.87 3.15
N ILE A 261 9.55 34.01 2.45
CA ILE A 261 9.21 34.20 1.03
C ILE A 261 8.36 35.47 0.84
N GLN A 262 7.40 35.73 1.72
CA GLN A 262 6.57 36.93 1.64
C GLN A 262 7.38 38.21 1.88
N SER A 263 8.34 38.20 2.81
CA SER A 263 9.15 39.40 3.10
C SER A 263 10.20 39.70 2.02
N THR A 264 10.72 38.68 1.32
CA THR A 264 11.69 38.85 0.24
C THR A 264 11.06 39.26 -1.10
N ARG A 265 9.73 39.23 -1.22
CA ARG A 265 8.97 39.69 -2.40
C ARG A 265 8.44 41.14 -2.28
N ILE A 266 8.70 41.82 -1.16
CA ILE A 266 8.29 43.23 -0.90
C ILE A 266 9.45 44.22 -1.20
N LEU A 267 10.58 43.75 -1.73
CA LEU A 267 11.67 44.58 -2.27
C LEU A 267 11.83 44.31 -3.76
#